data_AF-Q9NVV5-F1
#
_entry.id   AF-Q9NVV5-F1
#
_cell.length_a   1.000
_cell.length_b   1.000
_cell.length_c   1.000
_cell.angle_alpha   90.00
_cell.angle_beta   90.00
_cell.angle_gamma   90.00
#
_symmetry.space_group_name_H-M   'P 1'
#
loop_
_entity.id
_entity.type
_entity.pdbx_description
1 polymer ?
#
loop_
_entity_poly.entity_id
_entity_poly.type
_entity_poly.pdbx_seq_one_letter_code
_entity_poly.pdbx_strand_id
1 'polypeptide(L)'
;MALVPCQVLRMAILLSYCSILCNYKAIEMPSHQTYGGSWKFLTFIDLVIQAVFFGICVLTDLSSLLTRGSGNQEQERQLKKLISLRDWMLAVLAFPVGVFVVAVFWIIYAYDREMIYPKLLDNFIPGWLNHGMHTTVLPFILIEMRTSHHQYPSRSSGLTAICTFSVGYILWVCWVHHVTGMWVYPFLEHIGPGARIIFFGSTTILMNFLYLLGEVLNNYIWDTQKSMEEEKEKPKLE
;
A
#
# COMPACT_ATOMS: atom_id res chain seq x y z
N MET A 1 26.38 4.27 12.80
CA MET A 1 24.93 4.36 13.10
C MET A 1 24.41 2.93 13.13
N ALA A 2 23.89 2.45 14.26
CA ALA A 2 23.34 1.10 14.34
C ALA A 2 22.12 1.04 13.41
N LEU A 3 22.28 0.42 12.23
CA LEU A 3 21.16 0.14 11.34
C LEU A 3 20.21 -0.76 12.12
N VAL A 4 19.02 -0.26 12.45
CA VAL A 4 17.95 -1.09 13.01
C VAL A 4 17.78 -2.27 12.07
N PRO A 5 17.86 -3.53 12.56
CA PRO A 5 17.69 -4.69 11.69
C PRO A 5 16.35 -4.58 10.95
N CYS A 6 16.34 -4.86 9.64
CA CYS A 6 15.12 -4.74 8.81
C CYS A 6 13.94 -5.53 9.41
N GLN A 7 14.22 -6.65 10.07
CA GLN A 7 13.25 -7.48 10.77
C GLN A 7 12.53 -6.74 11.91
N VAL A 8 13.27 -5.98 12.72
CA VAL A 8 12.72 -5.17 13.82
C VAL A 8 11.88 -4.03 13.25
N LEU A 9 12.34 -3.42 12.16
CA LEU A 9 11.64 -2.34 11.47
C LEU A 9 10.28 -2.80 10.91
N ARG A 10 10.24 -3.95 10.22
CA ARG A 10 9.00 -4.56 9.71
C ARG A 10 8.03 -4.90 10.82
N MET A 11 8.51 -5.46 11.93
CA MET A 11 7.67 -5.75 13.09
C MET A 11 7.08 -4.47 13.69
N ALA A 12 7.89 -3.42 13.85
CA ALA A 12 7.42 -2.13 14.35
C ALA A 12 6.36 -1.49 13.43
N ILE A 13 6.57 -1.55 12.12
CA ILE A 13 5.61 -1.05 11.12
C ILE A 13 4.30 -1.86 11.17
N LEU A 14 4.37 -3.19 11.23
CA LEU A 14 3.19 -4.05 11.37
C LEU A 14 2.38 -3.69 12.62
N LEU A 15 3.05 -3.56 13.77
CA LEU A 15 2.40 -3.17 15.02
C LEU A 15 1.78 -1.77 14.93
N SER A 16 2.43 -0.85 14.22
CA SER A 16 1.87 0.49 13.94
C SER A 16 0.57 0.40 13.15
N TYR A 17 0.52 -0.40 12.07
CA TYR A 17 -0.71 -0.60 11.30
C TYR A 17 -1.80 -1.31 12.08
N CYS A 18 -1.47 -2.33 12.87
CA CYS A 18 -2.44 -2.96 13.77
C CYS A 18 -3.02 -1.95 14.76
N SER A 19 -2.19 -1.07 15.33
CA SER A 19 -2.65 0.00 16.21
C SER A 19 -3.58 1.00 15.50
N ILE A 20 -3.21 1.45 14.29
CA ILE A 20 -4.03 2.34 13.46
C ILE A 20 -5.39 1.71 13.14
N LEU A 21 -5.40 0.44 12.71
CA LEU A 21 -6.63 -0.30 12.39
C LEU A 21 -7.53 -0.47 13.62
N CYS A 22 -6.95 -0.84 14.78
CA CYS A 22 -7.69 -0.97 16.03
C CYS A 22 -8.32 0.36 16.46
N ASN A 23 -7.55 1.46 16.44
CA ASN A 23 -8.06 2.78 16.80
C ASN A 23 -9.13 3.24 15.82
N TYR A 24 -8.93 3.05 14.52
CA TYR A 24 -9.93 3.41 13.51
C TYR A 24 -11.24 2.64 13.67
N LYS A 25 -11.17 1.34 14.02
CA LYS A 25 -12.35 0.51 14.30
C LYS A 25 -13.04 0.82 15.62
N ALA A 26 -12.31 1.36 16.60
CA ALA A 26 -12.86 1.79 17.87
C ALA A 26 -13.67 3.10 17.76
N ILE A 27 -13.50 3.87 16.68
CA ILE A 27 -14.26 5.11 16.46
C ILE A 27 -15.67 4.77 15.99
N GLU A 28 -16.67 5.25 16.73
CA GLU A 28 -18.08 5.19 16.34
C GLU A 28 -18.42 6.28 15.33
N MET A 29 -18.11 6.05 14.04
CA MET A 29 -18.52 6.97 12.98
C MET A 29 -19.87 6.55 12.37
N PRO A 30 -20.82 7.48 12.17
CA PRO A 30 -22.09 7.17 11.49
C PRO A 30 -21.87 6.54 10.10
N SER A 31 -20.82 6.96 9.39
CA SER A 31 -20.45 6.42 8.08
C SER A 31 -20.07 4.93 8.11
N HIS A 32 -19.60 4.40 9.24
CA HIS A 32 -19.30 2.97 9.41
C HIS A 32 -20.56 2.11 9.59
N GLN A 33 -21.68 2.71 10.00
CA GLN A 33 -22.96 2.03 10.18
C GLN A 33 -23.78 1.94 8.88
N THR A 34 -23.39 2.72 7.86
CA THR A 34 -24.01 2.65 6.53
C THR A 34 -23.54 1.43 5.75
N TYR A 35 -24.29 1.06 4.70
CA TYR A 35 -23.92 -0.05 3.81
C TYR A 35 -22.47 0.05 3.30
N GLY A 36 -21.76 -1.08 3.32
CA GLY A 36 -20.34 -1.17 2.99
C GLY A 36 -19.40 -0.85 4.16
N GLY A 37 -19.89 -0.21 5.22
CA GLY A 37 -19.12 0.11 6.43
C GLY A 37 -17.78 0.78 6.13
N SER A 38 -16.72 0.42 6.86
CA SER A 38 -15.37 0.91 6.59
C SER A 38 -14.82 0.46 5.23
N TRP A 39 -15.26 -0.68 4.71
CA TRP A 39 -14.75 -1.29 3.47
C TRP A 39 -15.15 -0.54 2.21
N LYS A 40 -16.06 0.44 2.31
CA LYS A 40 -16.33 1.35 1.20
C LYS A 40 -15.18 2.32 0.93
N PHE A 41 -14.29 2.56 1.90
CA PHE A 41 -13.19 3.52 1.76
C PHE A 41 -11.89 2.83 1.33
N LEU A 42 -11.28 3.30 0.25
CA LEU A 42 -10.00 2.78 -0.25
C LEU A 42 -8.89 2.90 0.80
N THR A 43 -8.87 3.97 1.59
CA THR A 43 -7.89 4.13 2.69
C THR A 43 -7.97 2.97 3.67
N PHE A 44 -9.17 2.50 4.01
CA PHE A 44 -9.30 1.38 4.94
C PHE A 44 -8.84 0.07 4.30
N ILE A 45 -9.18 -0.16 3.02
CA ILE A 45 -8.69 -1.31 2.25
C ILE A 45 -7.16 -1.30 2.16
N ASP A 46 -6.57 -0.14 1.85
CA ASP A 46 -5.13 0.06 1.77
C ASP A 46 -4.45 -0.25 3.11
N LEU A 47 -4.95 0.27 4.23
CA LEU A 47 -4.40 -0.08 5.56
C LEU A 47 -4.41 -1.58 5.85
N VAL A 48 -5.46 -2.29 5.43
CA VAL A 48 -5.50 -3.75 5.53
C VAL A 48 -4.47 -4.39 4.61
N ILE A 49 -4.34 -3.93 3.37
CA ILE A 49 -3.30 -4.39 2.43
C ILE A 49 -1.90 -4.18 3.04
N GLN A 50 -1.61 -3.01 3.60
CA GLN A 50 -0.33 -2.70 4.24
C GLN A 50 -0.08 -3.62 5.44
N ALA A 51 -1.07 -3.81 6.32
CA ALA A 51 -0.95 -4.70 7.48
C ALA A 51 -0.70 -6.16 7.05
N VAL A 52 -1.41 -6.67 6.04
CA VAL A 52 -1.20 -8.02 5.52
C VAL A 52 0.18 -8.14 4.88
N PHE A 53 0.60 -7.14 4.09
CA PHE A 53 1.90 -7.11 3.45
C PHE A 53 3.04 -7.17 4.50
N PHE A 54 3.05 -6.27 5.48
CA PHE A 54 4.06 -6.29 6.53
C PHE A 54 3.95 -7.55 7.42
N GLY A 55 2.75 -8.11 7.57
CA GLY A 55 2.55 -9.43 8.17
C GLY A 55 3.31 -10.52 7.42
N ILE A 56 3.21 -10.55 6.09
CA ILE A 56 3.95 -11.50 5.23
C ILE A 56 5.45 -11.23 5.30
N CYS A 57 5.89 -9.97 5.37
CA CYS A 57 7.31 -9.63 5.56
C CYS A 57 7.85 -10.24 6.87
N VAL A 58 7.14 -10.04 8.00
CA VAL A 58 7.53 -10.60 9.30
C VAL A 58 7.50 -12.14 9.28
N LEU A 59 6.49 -12.75 8.64
CA LEU A 59 6.41 -14.21 8.48
C LEU A 59 7.56 -14.76 7.64
N THR A 60 7.95 -14.04 6.60
CA THR A 60 9.10 -14.39 5.75
C THR A 60 10.40 -14.32 6.54
N ASP A 61 10.57 -13.28 7.37
CA ASP A 61 11.73 -13.13 8.23
C ASP A 61 11.81 -14.26 9.27
N LEU A 62 10.71 -14.57 9.96
CA LEU A 62 10.64 -15.68 10.90
C LEU A 62 10.94 -17.03 10.22
N SER A 63 10.34 -17.27 9.05
CA SER A 63 10.57 -18.49 8.28
C SER A 63 12.02 -18.61 7.82
N SER A 64 12.65 -17.51 7.43
CA SER A 64 14.07 -17.48 7.05
C SER A 64 14.98 -17.86 8.22
N LEU A 65 14.68 -17.36 9.43
CA LEU A 65 15.43 -17.68 10.64
C LEU A 65 15.27 -19.16 11.03
N LEU A 66 14.06 -19.69 10.92
CA LEU A 66 13.76 -21.10 11.24
C LEU A 66 14.32 -22.08 10.20
N THR A 67 14.42 -21.67 8.94
CA THR A 67 14.98 -22.50 7.86
C THR A 67 16.52 -22.51 7.88
N ARG A 68 17.15 -21.47 8.44
CA ARG A 68 18.61 -21.35 8.47
C ARG A 68 19.24 -22.48 9.30
N GLY A 69 19.80 -23.46 8.60
CA GLY A 69 20.45 -24.63 9.20
C GLY A 69 19.55 -25.85 9.39
N SER A 70 18.26 -25.80 9.04
CA SER A 70 17.37 -26.96 9.19
C SER A 70 17.58 -28.05 8.13
N GLY A 71 18.16 -27.70 6.97
CA GLY A 71 18.35 -28.61 5.83
C GLY A 71 17.05 -29.17 5.25
N ASN A 72 15.89 -28.64 5.66
CA ASN A 72 14.59 -29.16 5.30
C ASN A 72 14.10 -28.52 3.97
N GLN A 73 14.11 -29.33 2.91
CA GLN A 73 13.69 -28.91 1.57
C GLN A 73 12.25 -28.35 1.53
N GLU A 74 11.33 -28.87 2.35
CA GLU A 74 9.96 -28.38 2.38
C GLU A 74 9.89 -26.99 3.01
N GLN A 75 10.65 -26.71 4.07
CA GLN A 75 10.72 -25.37 4.66
C GLN A 75 11.31 -24.35 3.68
N GLU A 76 12.37 -24.72 2.96
CA GLU A 76 12.93 -23.88 1.89
C GLU A 76 11.92 -23.58 0.79
N ARG A 77 11.10 -24.58 0.40
CA ARG A 77 10.04 -24.40 -0.60
C ARG A 77 8.95 -23.44 -0.12
N GLN A 78 8.52 -23.56 1.14
CA GLN A 78 7.52 -22.65 1.72
C GLN A 78 8.06 -21.23 1.86
N LEU A 79 9.33 -21.08 2.26
CA LEU A 79 10.00 -19.78 2.31
C LEU A 79 10.03 -19.10 0.92
N LYS A 80 10.37 -19.84 -0.14
CA LYS A 80 10.33 -19.31 -1.52
C LYS A 80 8.94 -18.83 -1.93
N LYS A 81 7.88 -19.55 -1.55
CA LYS A 81 6.49 -19.12 -1.81
C LYS A 81 6.14 -17.84 -1.05
N LEU A 82 6.55 -17.72 0.22
CA LEU A 82 6.33 -16.51 1.03
C LEU A 82 7.05 -15.30 0.44
N ILE A 83 8.31 -15.47 0.00
CA ILE A 83 9.08 -14.42 -0.68
C ILE A 83 8.38 -14.00 -1.97
N SER A 84 7.93 -14.96 -2.79
CA SER A 84 7.21 -14.65 -4.03
C SER A 84 5.88 -13.93 -3.77
N LEU A 85 5.13 -14.33 -2.73
CA LEU A 85 3.89 -13.67 -2.34
C LEU A 85 4.15 -12.24 -1.83
N ARG A 86 5.17 -12.05 -1.00
CA ARG A 86 5.62 -10.74 -0.50
C ARG A 86 5.90 -9.79 -1.66
N ASP A 87 6.74 -10.24 -2.60
CA ASP A 87 7.19 -9.43 -3.73
C ASP A 87 6.02 -9.09 -4.66
N TRP A 88 5.13 -10.05 -4.92
CA TRP A 88 3.91 -9.82 -5.70
C TRP A 88 2.97 -8.83 -5.01
N MET A 89 2.74 -8.98 -3.70
CA MET A 89 1.86 -8.09 -2.94
C MET A 89 2.38 -6.67 -2.87
N LEU A 90 3.69 -6.48 -2.67
CA LEU A 90 4.32 -5.16 -2.74
C LEU A 90 4.01 -4.52 -4.10
N ALA A 91 4.41 -5.22 -5.17
CA ALA A 91 4.39 -4.68 -6.52
C ALA A 91 2.98 -4.34 -6.99
N VAL A 92 2.02 -5.23 -6.75
CA VAL A 92 0.67 -5.13 -7.33
C VAL A 92 -0.30 -4.35 -6.43
N LEU A 93 -0.15 -4.41 -5.11
CA LEU A 93 -1.13 -3.85 -4.19
C LEU A 93 -0.51 -2.79 -3.28
N ALA A 94 0.40 -3.16 -2.39
CA ALA A 94 0.83 -2.29 -1.29
C ALA A 94 1.50 -1.00 -1.81
N PHE A 95 2.34 -1.08 -2.83
CA PHE A 95 2.96 0.11 -3.40
C PHE A 95 1.97 0.97 -4.21
N PRO A 96 1.36 0.48 -5.31
CA PRO A 96 0.54 1.35 -6.16
C PRO A 96 -0.70 1.89 -5.45
N VAL A 97 -1.39 1.07 -4.67
CA VAL A 97 -2.59 1.50 -3.93
C VAL A 97 -2.20 2.46 -2.80
N GLY A 98 -1.11 2.17 -2.08
CA GLY A 98 -0.64 3.03 -1.00
C GLY A 98 -0.22 4.41 -1.49
N VAL A 99 0.58 4.48 -2.55
CA VAL A 99 0.98 5.76 -3.15
C VAL A 99 -0.24 6.52 -3.69
N PHE A 100 -1.18 5.82 -4.32
CA PHE A 100 -2.42 6.42 -4.82
C PHE A 100 -3.23 7.07 -3.69
N VAL A 101 -3.48 6.34 -2.60
CA VAL A 101 -4.25 6.84 -1.45
C VAL A 101 -3.58 8.08 -0.87
N VAL A 102 -2.27 8.03 -0.63
CA VAL A 102 -1.51 9.17 -0.09
C VAL A 102 -1.60 10.37 -1.03
N ALA A 103 -1.30 10.19 -2.32
CA ALA A 103 -1.25 11.28 -3.29
C ALA A 103 -2.63 11.93 -3.49
N VAL A 104 -3.66 11.13 -3.79
CA VAL A 104 -5.00 11.64 -4.09
C VAL A 104 -5.61 12.29 -2.84
N PHE A 105 -5.44 11.69 -1.67
CA PHE A 105 -5.94 12.27 -0.42
C PHE A 105 -5.34 13.66 -0.18
N TRP A 106 -4.02 13.79 -0.16
CA TRP A 106 -3.39 15.08 0.17
C TRP A 106 -3.54 16.13 -0.93
N ILE A 107 -3.59 15.74 -2.21
CA ILE A 107 -3.87 16.68 -3.31
C ILE A 107 -5.28 17.28 -3.15
N ILE A 108 -6.30 16.43 -2.96
CA ILE A 108 -7.68 16.93 -2.79
C ILE A 108 -7.83 17.69 -1.47
N TYR A 109 -7.23 17.18 -0.39
CA TYR A 109 -7.24 17.83 0.93
C TYR A 109 -6.65 19.25 0.87
N ALA A 110 -5.55 19.43 0.14
CA ALA A 110 -4.89 20.73 -0.01
C ALA A 110 -5.70 21.70 -0.89
N TYR A 111 -6.42 21.19 -1.89
CA TYR A 111 -7.29 21.99 -2.74
C TYR A 111 -8.57 22.42 -2.01
N ASP A 112 -9.34 21.45 -1.51
CA ASP A 112 -10.50 21.65 -0.65
C ASP A 112 -10.74 20.39 0.19
N ARG A 113 -10.46 20.48 1.49
CA ARG A 113 -10.64 19.35 2.40
C ARG A 113 -12.08 18.84 2.47
N GLU A 114 -13.11 19.68 2.27
CA GLU A 114 -14.50 19.23 2.34
C GLU A 114 -14.84 18.21 1.23
N MET A 115 -14.04 18.16 0.16
CA MET A 115 -14.23 17.25 -0.97
C MET A 115 -13.80 15.80 -0.67
N ILE A 116 -12.92 15.57 0.31
CA ILE A 116 -12.40 14.23 0.64
C ILE A 116 -12.46 13.90 2.13
N TYR A 117 -12.29 14.91 2.99
CA TYR A 117 -12.21 14.80 4.44
C TYR A 117 -12.87 16.03 5.11
N PRO A 118 -14.22 16.05 5.17
CA PRO A 118 -14.98 17.12 5.80
C PRO A 118 -14.52 17.44 7.21
N LYS A 119 -14.60 18.71 7.65
CA LYS A 119 -14.24 19.12 9.02
C LYS A 119 -14.96 18.34 10.11
N LEU A 120 -16.17 17.85 9.82
CA LEU A 120 -16.92 16.99 10.73
C LEU A 120 -16.10 15.76 11.19
N LEU A 121 -15.22 15.23 10.34
CA LEU A 121 -14.38 14.07 10.67
C LEU A 121 -13.33 14.39 11.76
N ASP A 122 -12.95 15.64 11.97
CA ASP A 122 -12.00 16.03 13.03
C ASP A 122 -12.56 15.75 14.43
N ASN A 123 -13.88 15.70 14.58
CA ASN A 123 -14.54 15.33 15.84
C ASN A 123 -14.39 13.84 16.18
N PHE A 124 -14.01 13.01 15.20
CA PHE A 124 -13.94 11.55 15.33
C PHE A 124 -12.52 11.02 15.15
N ILE A 125 -11.79 11.54 14.14
CA ILE A 125 -10.47 11.07 13.74
C ILE A 125 -9.43 12.10 14.21
N PRO A 126 -8.64 11.80 15.25
CA PRO A 126 -7.60 12.70 15.71
C PRO A 126 -6.49 12.83 14.66
N GLY A 127 -5.79 13.97 14.65
CA GLY A 127 -4.78 14.27 13.63
C GLY A 127 -3.68 13.21 13.48
N TRP A 128 -3.25 12.58 14.58
CA TRP A 128 -2.26 11.49 14.53
C TRP A 128 -2.79 10.28 13.74
N LEU A 129 -4.08 9.96 13.90
CA LEU A 129 -4.71 8.84 13.20
C LEU A 129 -4.88 9.19 11.72
N ASN A 130 -5.31 10.41 11.41
CA ASN A 130 -5.37 10.88 10.02
C ASN A 130 -4.02 10.73 9.29
N HIS A 131 -2.92 11.17 9.92
CA HIS A 131 -1.57 10.96 9.37
C HIS A 131 -1.15 9.48 9.34
N GLY A 132 -1.53 8.69 10.33
CA GLY A 132 -1.32 7.23 10.32
C GLY A 132 -2.07 6.53 9.17
N MET A 133 -3.21 7.06 8.77
CA MET A 133 -4.02 6.51 7.68
C MET A 133 -3.56 6.97 6.29
N HIS A 134 -3.12 8.24 6.17
CA HIS A 134 -2.91 8.87 4.87
C HIS A 134 -1.49 9.37 4.60
N THR A 135 -0.58 9.33 5.58
CA THR A 135 0.81 9.79 5.39
C THR A 135 1.80 8.66 5.57
N THR A 136 1.70 7.85 6.63
CA THR A 136 2.74 6.86 7.00
C THR A 136 2.92 5.73 5.98
N VAL A 137 1.91 5.48 5.14
CA VAL A 137 1.95 4.49 4.05
C VAL A 137 3.15 4.70 3.12
N LEU A 138 3.36 5.92 2.64
CA LEU A 138 4.44 6.23 1.72
C LEU A 138 5.86 6.04 2.32
N PRO A 139 6.22 6.65 3.46
CA PRO A 139 7.55 6.46 4.03
C PRO A 139 7.79 4.99 4.43
N PHE A 140 6.79 4.27 4.96
CA PHE A 140 6.97 2.87 5.33
C PHE A 140 7.21 1.96 4.13
N ILE A 141 6.46 2.14 3.03
CA ILE A 141 6.67 1.34 1.82
C ILE A 141 8.02 1.66 1.14
N LEU A 142 8.44 2.92 1.14
CA LEU A 142 9.74 3.34 0.60
C LEU A 142 10.91 2.81 1.44
N ILE A 143 10.77 2.82 2.76
CA ILE A 143 11.73 2.19 3.68
C ILE A 143 11.87 0.70 3.34
N GLU A 144 10.75 -0.02 3.21
CA GLU A 144 10.75 -1.44 2.86
C GLU A 144 11.49 -1.68 1.53
N MET A 145 11.14 -0.93 0.47
CA MET A 145 11.79 -1.00 -0.84
C MET A 145 13.30 -0.71 -0.78
N ARG A 146 13.72 0.18 0.13
CA ARG A 146 15.15 0.49 0.32
C ARG A 146 15.90 -0.59 1.09
N THR A 147 15.22 -1.31 1.98
CA THR A 147 15.81 -2.35 2.84
C THR A 147 15.71 -3.76 2.27
N SER A 148 14.83 -4.02 1.31
CA SER A 148 14.76 -5.31 0.63
C SER A 148 14.44 -5.19 -0.85
N HIS A 149 15.17 -5.96 -1.64
CA HIS A 149 14.91 -6.13 -3.06
C HIS A 149 13.68 -7.01 -3.25
N HIS A 150 12.76 -6.55 -4.09
CA HIS A 150 11.54 -7.29 -4.44
C HIS A 150 11.56 -7.60 -5.92
N GLN A 151 11.32 -8.86 -6.27
CA GLN A 151 11.21 -9.28 -7.66
C GLN A 151 9.81 -8.95 -8.18
N TYR A 152 9.71 -7.92 -9.03
CA TYR A 152 8.43 -7.55 -9.63
C TYR A 152 7.94 -8.67 -10.57
N PRO A 153 6.63 -8.96 -10.57
CA PRO A 153 6.05 -9.86 -11.57
C PRO A 153 6.18 -9.26 -12.97
N SER A 154 5.96 -10.07 -14.01
CA SER A 154 5.96 -9.54 -15.38
C SER A 154 4.94 -8.42 -15.55
N ARG A 155 5.29 -7.40 -16.35
CA ARG A 155 4.42 -6.24 -16.57
C ARG A 155 3.00 -6.61 -16.99
N SER A 156 2.83 -7.60 -17.87
CA SER A 156 1.49 -8.05 -18.28
C SER A 156 0.69 -8.60 -17.09
N SER A 157 1.32 -9.41 -16.22
CA SER A 157 0.64 -9.96 -15.05
C SER A 157 0.35 -8.89 -14.01
N GLY A 158 1.32 -8.01 -13.72
CA GLY A 158 1.17 -6.94 -12.74
C GLY A 158 0.11 -5.92 -13.15
N LEU A 159 0.17 -5.43 -14.39
CA LEU A 159 -0.80 -4.49 -14.96
C LEU A 159 -2.22 -5.09 -15.01
N THR A 160 -2.36 -6.36 -15.38
CA THR A 160 -3.67 -7.04 -15.36
C THR A 160 -4.22 -7.11 -13.94
N ALA A 161 -3.40 -7.42 -12.95
CA ALA A 161 -3.83 -7.54 -11.57
C ALA A 161 -4.23 -6.19 -10.95
N ILE A 162 -3.43 -5.13 -11.12
CA ILE A 162 -3.78 -3.80 -10.62
C ILE A 162 -4.98 -3.21 -11.37
N CYS A 163 -5.12 -3.47 -12.67
CA CYS A 163 -6.31 -3.07 -13.44
C CYS A 163 -7.56 -3.78 -12.91
N THR A 164 -7.47 -5.10 -12.65
CA THR A 164 -8.57 -5.88 -12.06
C THR A 164 -8.97 -5.34 -10.69
N PHE A 165 -7.99 -5.03 -9.83
CA PHE A 165 -8.24 -4.41 -8.52
C PHE A 165 -8.93 -3.04 -8.67
N SER A 166 -8.42 -2.18 -9.56
CA SER A 166 -8.95 -0.83 -9.81
C SER A 166 -10.39 -0.87 -10.29
N VAL A 167 -10.69 -1.69 -11.30
CA VAL A 167 -12.04 -1.88 -11.83
C VAL A 167 -12.95 -2.49 -10.77
N GLY A 168 -12.47 -3.49 -10.01
CA GLY A 168 -13.22 -4.10 -8.91
C GLY A 168 -13.63 -3.08 -7.85
N TYR A 169 -12.72 -2.18 -7.45
CA TYR A 169 -13.03 -1.13 -6.49
C TYR A 169 -13.98 -0.06 -7.07
N ILE A 170 -13.82 0.32 -8.34
CA ILE A 170 -14.75 1.25 -9.02
C ILE A 170 -16.16 0.64 -9.05
N LEU A 171 -16.30 -0.63 -9.42
CA LEU A 171 -17.57 -1.35 -9.41
C LEU A 171 -18.17 -1.39 -8.00
N TRP A 172 -17.34 -1.59 -6.98
CA TRP A 172 -17.77 -1.54 -5.58
C TRP A 172 -18.30 -0.16 -5.17
N VAL A 173 -17.59 0.92 -5.51
CA VAL A 173 -18.04 2.30 -5.24
C VAL A 173 -19.36 2.60 -5.95
N CYS A 174 -19.50 2.20 -7.22
CA CYS A 174 -20.74 2.34 -7.98
C CYS A 174 -21.89 1.52 -7.36
N TRP A 175 -21.61 0.32 -6.88
CA TRP A 175 -22.59 -0.53 -6.21
C TRP A 175 -23.05 0.07 -4.87
N VAL A 176 -22.13 0.59 -4.05
CA VAL A 176 -22.48 1.31 -2.82
C VAL A 176 -23.39 2.49 -3.12
N HIS A 177 -23.09 3.27 -4.18
CA HIS A 177 -23.96 4.37 -4.61
C HIS A 177 -25.34 3.88 -5.06
N HIS A 178 -25.40 2.78 -5.82
CA HIS A 178 -26.67 2.18 -6.25
C HIS A 178 -27.56 1.76 -5.06
N VAL A 179 -26.96 1.18 -4.00
CA VAL A 179 -27.71 0.70 -2.83
C VAL A 179 -28.09 1.83 -1.87
N THR A 180 -27.24 2.84 -1.71
CA THR A 180 -27.41 3.87 -0.66
C THR A 180 -27.89 5.22 -1.18
N GLY A 181 -27.79 5.46 -2.48
CA GLY A 181 -27.97 6.79 -3.08
C GLY A 181 -26.83 7.76 -2.81
N MET A 182 -25.78 7.37 -2.08
CA MET A 182 -24.68 8.25 -1.69
C MET A 182 -23.35 7.77 -2.29
N TRP A 183 -22.55 8.70 -2.80
CA TRP A 183 -21.18 8.37 -3.16
C TRP A 183 -20.29 8.19 -1.93
N VAL A 184 -19.31 7.29 -2.06
CA VAL A 184 -18.30 7.03 -1.01
C VAL A 184 -17.52 8.29 -0.64
N TYR A 185 -17.19 9.10 -1.65
CA TYR A 185 -16.41 10.33 -1.49
C TYR A 185 -17.23 11.55 -1.90
N PRO A 186 -17.26 12.63 -1.10
CA PRO A 186 -18.07 13.81 -1.38
C PRO A 186 -17.80 14.42 -2.76
N PHE A 187 -16.55 14.48 -3.23
CA PHE A 187 -16.22 15.05 -4.54
C PHE A 187 -16.95 14.36 -5.70
N LEU A 188 -17.27 13.07 -5.59
CA LEU A 188 -18.02 12.35 -6.62
C LEU A 188 -19.46 12.85 -6.71
N GLU A 189 -20.07 13.29 -5.61
CA GLU A 189 -21.40 13.91 -5.63
C GLU A 189 -21.36 15.25 -6.40
N HIS A 190 -20.31 16.04 -6.19
CA HIS A 190 -20.17 17.38 -6.73
C HIS A 190 -19.83 17.45 -8.24
N ILE A 191 -19.43 16.34 -8.86
CA ILE A 191 -19.09 16.28 -10.28
C ILE A 191 -20.18 15.59 -11.10
N GLY A 192 -20.41 16.05 -12.33
CA GLY A 192 -21.41 15.44 -13.22
C GLY A 192 -21.05 14.01 -13.67
N PRO A 193 -22.02 13.22 -14.19
CA PRO A 193 -21.80 11.83 -14.59
C PRO A 193 -20.62 11.62 -15.55
N GLY A 194 -20.45 12.50 -16.55
CA GLY A 194 -19.32 12.42 -17.49
C GLY A 194 -17.96 12.61 -16.81
N ALA A 195 -17.87 13.54 -15.85
CA ALA A 195 -16.66 13.77 -15.08
C ALA A 195 -16.32 12.59 -14.15
N ARG A 196 -17.34 11.86 -13.62
CA ARG A 196 -17.12 10.62 -12.87
C ARG A 196 -16.47 9.54 -13.73
N ILE A 197 -16.93 9.36 -14.97
CA ILE A 197 -16.34 8.40 -15.91
C ILE A 197 -14.88 8.76 -16.20
N ILE A 198 -14.60 10.05 -16.45
CA ILE A 198 -13.23 10.53 -16.66
C ILE A 198 -12.36 10.26 -15.42
N PHE A 199 -12.88 10.53 -14.22
CA PHE A 199 -12.19 10.27 -12.96
C PHE A 199 -11.88 8.78 -12.77
N PHE A 200 -12.84 7.89 -13.02
CA PHE A 200 -12.63 6.45 -12.93
C PHE A 200 -11.61 5.93 -13.98
N GLY A 201 -11.66 6.47 -15.20
CA GLY A 201 -10.66 6.17 -16.22
C GLY A 201 -9.26 6.65 -15.85
N SER A 202 -9.13 7.91 -15.40
CA SER A 202 -7.84 8.51 -15.06
C SER A 202 -7.21 7.87 -13.83
N THR A 203 -7.99 7.50 -12.82
CA THR A 203 -7.50 6.79 -11.64
C THR A 203 -7.02 5.37 -11.97
N THR A 204 -7.70 4.67 -12.88
CA THR A 204 -7.23 3.36 -13.38
C THR A 204 -5.90 3.50 -14.11
N ILE A 205 -5.76 4.50 -14.99
CA ILE A 205 -4.49 4.78 -15.68
C ILE A 205 -3.39 5.14 -14.68
N LEU A 206 -3.70 5.97 -13.68
CA LEU A 206 -2.75 6.36 -12.63
C LEU A 206 -2.26 5.14 -11.83
N MET A 207 -3.15 4.22 -11.45
CA MET A 207 -2.76 2.98 -10.76
C MET A 207 -1.78 2.13 -11.58
N ASN A 208 -1.99 2.02 -12.89
CA ASN A 208 -1.06 1.33 -13.79
C ASN A 208 0.29 2.05 -13.89
N PHE A 209 0.28 3.38 -13.96
CA PHE A 209 1.51 4.18 -13.92
C PHE A 209 2.26 3.99 -12.60
N LEU A 210 1.57 3.94 -11.47
CA LEU A 210 2.18 3.74 -10.16
C LEU A 210 2.82 2.35 -10.02
N TYR A 211 2.23 1.30 -10.62
CA TYR A 211 2.90 0.00 -10.71
C TYR A 211 4.24 0.09 -11.45
N LEU A 212 4.27 0.75 -12.62
CA LEU A 212 5.50 0.94 -13.41
C LEU A 212 6.52 1.81 -12.67
N LEU A 213 6.06 2.86 -11.98
CA LEU A 213 6.91 3.70 -11.14
C LEU A 213 7.55 2.88 -10.02
N GLY A 214 6.80 1.99 -9.38
CA GLY A 214 7.31 1.07 -8.36
C GLY A 214 8.40 0.15 -8.90
N GLU A 215 8.21 -0.42 -10.08
CA GLU A 215 9.21 -1.26 -10.77
C GLU A 215 10.50 -0.47 -11.02
N VAL A 216 10.39 0.73 -11.59
CA VAL A 216 11.55 1.60 -11.89
C VAL A 216 12.28 2.00 -10.61
N LEU A 217 11.55 2.40 -9.57
CA LEU A 217 12.14 2.78 -8.29
C LEU A 217 12.86 1.61 -7.62
N ASN A 218 12.26 0.41 -7.62
CA ASN A 218 12.87 -0.79 -7.07
C ASN A 218 14.18 -1.12 -7.80
N ASN A 219 14.16 -1.16 -9.12
CA ASN A 219 15.36 -1.48 -9.91
C ASN A 219 16.44 -0.42 -9.70
N TYR A 220 16.09 0.87 -9.75
CA TYR A 220 17.04 1.95 -9.53
C TYR A 220 17.75 1.86 -8.17
N ILE A 221 17.01 1.59 -7.08
CA ILE A 221 17.58 1.46 -5.74
C ILE A 221 18.61 0.33 -5.67
N TRP A 222 18.28 -0.82 -6.25
CA TRP A 222 19.08 -2.05 -6.07
C TRP A 222 20.18 -2.22 -7.12
N ASP A 223 19.98 -1.74 -8.35
CA ASP A 223 21.03 -1.68 -9.37
C ASP A 223 22.15 -0.72 -8.94
N THR A 224 21.78 0.44 -8.38
CA THR A 224 22.75 1.39 -7.82
C THR A 224 23.52 0.79 -6.65
N GLN A 225 22.84 0.04 -5.77
CA GLN A 225 23.51 -0.62 -4.65
C GLN A 225 24.51 -1.67 -5.14
N LYS A 226 24.11 -2.49 -6.12
CA LYS A 226 24.98 -3.51 -6.71
C LYS A 226 26.21 -2.89 -7.38
N SER A 227 26.05 -1.81 -8.15
CA SER A 227 27.19 -1.14 -8.79
C SER A 227 28.19 -0.58 -7.76
N MET A 228 27.69 -0.05 -6.64
CA MET A 228 28.55 0.46 -5.54
C MET A 228 29.29 -0.66 -4.80
N GLU A 229 28.69 -1.85 -4.68
CA GLU A 229 29.34 -3.03 -4.09
C GLU A 229 30.43 -3.56 -5.02
N GLU A 230 30.15 -3.69 -6.32
CA GLU A 230 31.14 -4.11 -7.33
C GLU A 230 32.32 -3.14 -7.45
N GLU A 231 32.10 -1.83 -7.31
CA GLU A 231 33.17 -0.83 -7.33
C GLU A 231 34.10 -0.94 -6.11
N LYS A 232 33.58 -1.31 -4.93
CA LYS A 232 34.38 -1.54 -3.73
C LYS A 232 35.20 -2.82 -3.79
N GLU A 233 34.74 -3.83 -4.52
CA GLU A 233 35.44 -5.10 -4.70
C GLU A 233 36.54 -5.03 -5.79
N LYS A 234 36.55 -4.01 -6.65
CA LYS A 234 37.64 -3.82 -7.61
C LYS A 234 38.96 -3.62 -6.86
N PRO A 235 40.02 -4.37 -7.18
CA PRO A 235 41.34 -4.13 -6.61
C PRO A 235 41.75 -2.69 -6.90
N LYS A 236 42.19 -1.95 -5.87
CA LYS A 236 42.91 -0.70 -6.10
C LYS A 236 44.19 -1.08 -6.83
N LEU A 237 44.24 -0.78 -8.12
CA LEU A 237 45.49 -0.78 -8.89
C LEU A 237 46.34 0.36 -8.33
N GLU A 238 47.22 0.02 -7.38
CA GLU A 238 48.44 0.78 -7.09
C GLU A 238 49.62 0.11 -7.80
#